data_AF-A0A3B9J5R0-F1
#
_entry.id   AF-A0A3B9J5R0-F1
#
_cell.length_a   1.000
_cell.length_b   1.000
_cell.length_c   1.000
_cell.angle_alpha   90.00
_cell.angle_beta   90.00
_cell.angle_gamma   90.00
#
_symmetry.space_group_name_H-M   'P 1'
#
loop_
_entity.id
_entity.type
_entity.pdbx_description
1 polymer ?
#
loop_
_entity_poly.entity_id
_entity_poly.type
_entity_poly.pdbx_seq_one_letter_code
_entity_poly.pdbx_strand_id
1 'polypeptide(L)'
;NALPADRMAGGIRIGGMEIPLLFPCLDGYAICVILPGAAFAPFCHRFTDWLEEEGASDENLRSIDWVNIGVQLFAGEVSFDAVAAAFATYGRFLASKSKAELWDAALERNLLITPSMTIADLVNYEHLEAREFWDTEPNSRGGEVKYPGELVKFKNNSVSFPGRPPTLGEHNDSIALERQTQIHVREPATDSLPLDGLKVVEFSWVIATPSAVRILCDYGADVVKVETASRPDTMRTVNPFVNEDPHPDNSVGYGVYNAGKRSLSLDLSKPEAKDVVYDLIRWADIATESFAPGAMKRLGFGYEVLSEINPGLIMLSSSLLGQSGPHSTLAGYGYMAAAIAGYYELTGWADRPPAGPYGPYTDFLAPRVVVSSLMAALEKRRETGLGEYIDLSQTECALHYLAPAILDQTVNGRTIQRAGNDDPNIFPHGVFPAQGDDSWLAIACSDDSWPRLAHLLKLDDLANADQTIRREHRAAIHEQINAWSSVRNSTNAAEELQALGVAAYPVHDSAGTNSDPQLAHRQHQIRVPQSHAGQMWTHSCRTKMSRTPAVLNRGGPCLGEDNFEVLSELLGYSIDQIADLAAAEVLE
;
A
#
# COMPACT_ATOMS: atom_id res chain seq x y z
N ASN A 1 -2.54 23.42 15.45
CA ASN A 1 -1.95 23.88 14.18
C ASN A 1 -0.86 22.90 13.76
N ALA A 2 -1.21 21.88 12.98
CA ALA A 2 -0.19 21.07 12.33
C ALA A 2 0.58 21.96 11.32
N LEU A 3 1.91 21.81 11.27
CA LEU A 3 2.69 22.48 10.23
C LEU A 3 2.26 21.93 8.86
N PRO A 4 2.09 22.77 7.82
CA PRO A 4 1.78 22.30 6.48
C PRO A 4 2.86 21.30 6.03
N ALA A 5 2.41 20.19 5.47
CA ALA A 5 3.25 19.12 4.97
C ALA A 5 3.13 19.07 3.45
N ASP A 6 4.21 19.43 2.76
CA ASP A 6 4.31 19.36 1.31
C ASP A 6 5.07 18.11 0.90
N ARG A 7 4.63 17.45 -0.16
CA ARG A 7 5.42 16.35 -0.73
C ARG A 7 6.61 16.92 -1.49
N MET A 8 7.77 16.31 -1.31
CA MET A 8 8.93 16.50 -2.18
C MET A 8 9.28 15.20 -2.91
N ALA A 9 10.02 15.29 -4.01
CA ALA A 9 10.50 14.08 -4.70
C ALA A 9 11.36 13.26 -3.73
N GLY A 10 10.94 12.02 -3.45
CA GLY A 10 11.65 11.15 -2.51
C GLY A 10 11.60 11.62 -1.04
N GLY A 11 10.61 12.41 -0.60
CA GLY A 11 10.50 12.82 0.80
C GLY A 11 9.27 13.69 1.12
N ILE A 12 9.28 14.31 2.30
CA ILE A 12 8.23 15.23 2.76
C ILE A 12 8.87 16.49 3.34
N ARG A 13 8.30 17.66 3.11
CA ARG A 13 8.65 18.91 3.77
C ARG A 13 7.61 19.24 4.83
N ILE A 14 8.01 19.41 6.09
CA ILE A 14 7.09 19.74 7.20
C ILE A 14 7.56 21.03 7.86
N GLY A 15 6.75 22.07 7.82
CA GLY A 15 7.05 23.35 8.48
C GLY A 15 8.37 24.00 8.05
N GLY A 16 8.78 23.77 6.80
CA GLY A 16 10.04 24.27 6.24
C GLY A 16 11.22 23.30 6.35
N MET A 17 11.11 22.20 7.10
CA MET A 17 12.13 21.16 7.17
C MET A 17 11.92 20.10 6.08
N GLU A 18 12.97 19.75 5.36
CA GLU A 18 12.97 18.64 4.41
C GLU A 18 13.35 17.33 5.12
N ILE A 19 12.48 16.34 5.02
CA ILE A 19 12.68 14.96 5.49
C ILE A 19 12.86 14.08 4.24
N PRO A 20 14.10 13.92 3.76
CA PRO A 20 14.38 13.01 2.65
C PRO A 20 14.19 11.55 3.09
N LEU A 21 13.56 10.78 2.22
CA LEU A 21 13.52 9.32 2.29
C LEU A 21 14.45 8.69 1.24
N LEU A 22 14.72 9.38 0.13
CA LEU A 22 15.58 8.92 -0.94
C LEU A 22 16.94 9.62 -0.88
N PHE A 23 18.01 8.83 -0.93
CA PHE A 23 19.38 9.30 -0.86
C PHE A 23 20.20 8.71 -2.02
N PRO A 24 21.15 9.47 -2.60
CA PRO A 24 22.10 8.92 -3.57
C PRO A 24 23.05 7.93 -2.89
N CYS A 25 23.48 6.92 -3.64
CA CYS A 25 24.53 5.96 -3.28
C CYS A 25 25.49 5.79 -4.48
N LEU A 26 26.60 5.06 -4.32
CA LEU A 26 27.67 4.96 -5.35
C LEU A 26 27.16 4.54 -6.74
N ASP A 27 26.12 3.72 -6.78
CA ASP A 27 25.57 3.06 -7.95
C ASP A 27 24.04 3.29 -8.11
N GLY A 28 23.53 4.41 -7.57
CA GLY A 28 22.14 4.84 -7.79
C GLY A 28 21.53 5.55 -6.58
N TYR A 29 20.41 5.01 -6.10
CA TYR A 29 19.69 5.56 -4.95
C TYR A 29 19.29 4.45 -3.96
N ALA A 30 19.12 4.85 -2.71
CA ALA A 30 18.57 4.03 -1.64
C ALA A 30 17.47 4.80 -0.90
N ILE A 31 16.45 4.07 -0.42
CA ILE A 31 15.52 4.58 0.57
C ILE A 31 16.13 4.37 1.95
N CYS A 32 16.13 5.41 2.77
CA CYS A 32 16.47 5.36 4.18
C CYS A 32 15.36 6.05 4.98
N VAL A 33 14.66 5.29 5.83
CA VAL A 33 13.58 5.83 6.66
C VAL A 33 14.15 6.30 7.99
N ILE A 34 14.32 7.60 8.11
CA ILE A 34 14.72 8.29 9.35
C ILE A 34 13.55 9.17 9.79
N LEU A 35 12.81 8.71 10.79
CA LEU A 35 11.61 9.37 11.28
C LEU A 35 11.65 9.50 12.81
N PRO A 36 10.99 10.52 13.37
CA PRO A 36 10.89 10.69 14.81
C PRO A 36 9.95 9.67 15.46
N GLY A 37 10.14 9.46 16.76
CA GLY A 37 9.20 8.72 17.62
C GLY A 37 9.71 7.33 18.04
N ALA A 38 9.11 6.80 19.10
CA ALA A 38 9.54 5.56 19.74
C ALA A 38 9.58 4.34 18.79
N ALA A 39 8.74 4.30 17.76
CA ALA A 39 8.72 3.23 16.77
C ALA A 39 9.94 3.24 15.82
N PHE A 40 10.55 4.40 15.60
CA PHE A 40 11.62 4.61 14.60
C PHE A 40 12.99 4.89 15.23
N ALA A 41 13.03 5.48 16.42
CA ALA A 41 14.26 5.85 17.12
C ALA A 41 15.27 4.69 17.25
N PRO A 42 14.87 3.44 17.58
CA PRO A 42 15.83 2.33 17.64
C PRO A 42 16.60 2.08 16.34
N PHE A 43 15.97 2.32 15.18
CA PHE A 43 16.62 2.18 13.88
C PHE A 43 17.61 3.35 13.62
N CYS A 44 17.24 4.56 14.01
CA CYS A 44 18.09 5.75 13.89
C CYS A 44 19.34 5.64 14.78
N HIS A 45 19.20 5.08 15.98
CA HIS A 45 20.35 4.81 16.87
C HIS A 45 21.32 3.81 16.24
N ARG A 46 20.83 2.64 15.80
CA ARG A 46 21.69 1.64 15.13
C ARG A 46 22.36 2.18 13.88
N PHE A 47 21.68 3.06 13.13
CA PHE A 47 22.30 3.70 11.97
C PHE A 47 23.41 4.65 12.39
N THR A 48 23.18 5.46 13.42
CA THR A 48 24.20 6.37 13.98
C THR A 48 25.41 5.62 14.52
N ASP A 49 25.19 4.47 15.18
CA ASP A 49 26.27 3.59 15.66
C ASP A 49 27.13 3.11 14.49
N TRP A 50 26.53 2.72 13.36
CA TRP A 50 27.28 2.32 12.16
C TRP A 50 28.11 3.47 11.58
N LEU A 51 27.57 4.70 11.55
CA LEU A 51 28.35 5.87 11.16
C LEU A 51 29.52 6.13 12.11
N GLU A 52 29.36 5.89 13.42
CA GLU A 52 30.43 6.07 14.40
C GLU A 52 31.53 5.03 14.25
N GLU A 53 31.17 3.76 14.02
CA GLU A 53 32.13 2.68 13.73
C GLU A 53 33.03 3.00 12.52
N GLU A 54 32.48 3.68 11.52
CA GLU A 54 33.22 4.08 10.31
C GLU A 54 33.82 5.50 10.38
N GLY A 55 33.71 6.18 11.52
CA GLY A 55 34.26 7.53 11.72
C GLY A 55 33.57 8.61 10.88
N ALA A 56 32.32 8.38 10.46
CA ALA A 56 31.50 9.29 9.66
C ALA A 56 30.44 10.06 10.47
N SER A 57 30.24 9.72 11.75
CA SER A 57 29.32 10.41 12.67
C SER A 57 29.93 11.72 13.21
N ASP A 58 29.07 12.67 13.62
CA ASP A 58 29.46 13.94 14.23
C ASP A 58 28.76 14.17 15.59
N GLU A 59 29.16 15.22 16.31
CA GLU A 59 28.58 15.54 17.64
C GLU A 59 27.10 15.95 17.53
N ASN A 60 26.72 16.66 16.47
CA ASN A 60 25.34 17.07 16.24
C ASN A 60 24.43 15.85 16.11
N LEU A 61 24.79 14.91 15.23
CA LEU A 61 24.00 13.71 14.97
C LEU A 61 23.81 12.86 16.25
N ARG A 62 24.87 12.68 17.03
CA ARG A 62 24.84 11.90 18.29
C ARG A 62 23.99 12.55 19.38
N SER A 63 23.79 13.87 19.31
CA SER A 63 22.99 14.62 20.29
C SER A 63 21.49 14.58 20.03
N ILE A 64 21.05 14.10 18.86
CA ILE A 64 19.63 14.08 18.50
C ILE A 64 18.89 12.99 19.28
N ASP A 65 17.90 13.41 20.06
CA ASP A 65 16.92 12.51 20.67
C ASP A 65 15.83 12.15 19.66
N TRP A 66 16.05 11.11 18.87
CA TRP A 66 15.09 10.66 17.86
C TRP A 66 13.72 10.25 18.43
N VAL A 67 13.61 9.98 19.73
CA VAL A 67 12.32 9.68 20.37
C VAL A 67 11.49 10.96 20.48
N ASN A 68 12.09 12.05 20.96
CA ASN A 68 11.40 13.28 21.30
C ASN A 68 11.62 14.44 20.32
N ILE A 69 12.43 14.25 19.27
CA ILE A 69 12.84 15.33 18.35
C ILE A 69 11.64 16.07 17.73
N GLY A 70 10.54 15.37 17.47
CA GLY A 70 9.30 16.02 17.00
C GLY A 70 8.79 17.06 17.99
N VAL A 71 8.71 16.71 19.27
CA VAL A 71 8.27 17.61 20.36
C VAL A 71 9.28 18.75 20.55
N GLN A 72 10.57 18.44 20.53
CA GLN A 72 11.65 19.42 20.70
C GLN A 72 11.67 20.47 19.57
N LEU A 73 11.43 20.05 18.33
CA LEU A 73 11.28 20.95 17.18
C LEU A 73 10.07 21.88 17.36
N PHE A 74 8.92 21.35 17.80
CA PHE A 74 7.73 22.17 18.08
C PHE A 74 7.93 23.14 19.25
N ALA A 75 8.67 22.73 20.28
CA ALA A 75 9.02 23.56 21.43
C ALA A 75 10.11 24.60 21.12
N GLY A 76 10.78 24.49 19.97
CA GLY A 76 11.93 25.34 19.60
C GLY A 76 13.21 25.03 20.39
N GLU A 77 13.29 23.85 21.03
CA GLU A 77 14.45 23.38 21.78
C GLU A 77 15.57 22.90 20.86
N VAL A 78 15.20 22.37 19.69
CA VAL A 78 16.12 22.00 18.60
C VAL A 78 15.75 22.80 17.36
N SER A 79 16.74 23.29 16.62
CA SER A 79 16.51 24.01 15.36
C SER A 79 16.31 23.04 14.20
N PHE A 80 15.53 23.46 13.20
CA PHE A 80 15.42 22.71 11.94
C PHE A 80 16.77 22.54 11.24
N ASP A 81 17.68 23.51 11.37
CA ASP A 81 19.04 23.44 10.80
C ASP A 81 19.88 22.29 11.41
N ALA A 82 19.73 22.01 12.70
CA ALA A 82 20.44 20.91 13.37
C ALA A 82 20.00 19.54 12.81
N VAL A 83 18.69 19.36 12.59
CA VAL A 83 18.14 18.14 12.00
C VAL A 83 18.51 18.03 10.51
N ALA A 84 18.47 19.13 9.76
CA ALA A 84 18.92 19.17 8.37
C ALA A 84 20.41 18.80 8.23
N ALA A 85 21.26 19.27 9.16
CA ALA A 85 22.67 18.90 9.20
C ALA A 85 22.86 17.40 9.45
N ALA A 86 22.06 16.78 10.33
CA ALA A 86 22.06 15.35 10.56
C ALA A 86 21.65 14.55 9.30
N PHE A 87 20.59 14.96 8.60
CA PHE A 87 20.23 14.38 7.30
C PHE A 87 21.35 14.51 6.27
N ALA A 88 22.06 15.64 6.24
CA ALA A 88 23.20 15.83 5.36
C ALA A 88 24.37 14.88 5.71
N THR A 89 24.61 14.63 7.01
CA THR A 89 25.62 13.67 7.48
C THR A 89 25.27 12.24 7.07
N TYR A 90 24.01 11.81 7.29
CA TYR A 90 23.53 10.53 6.77
C TYR A 90 23.64 10.45 5.25
N GLY A 91 23.24 11.49 4.52
CA GLY A 91 23.30 11.52 3.06
C GLY A 91 24.72 11.37 2.51
N ARG A 92 25.72 12.04 3.12
CA ARG A 92 27.14 11.86 2.74
C ARG A 92 27.62 10.44 3.00
N PHE A 93 27.20 9.83 4.11
CA PHE A 93 27.55 8.46 4.43
C PHE A 93 26.93 7.46 3.44
N LEU A 94 25.63 7.58 3.16
CA LEU A 94 24.92 6.75 2.18
C LEU A 94 25.53 6.88 0.77
N ALA A 95 25.92 8.10 0.38
CA ALA A 95 26.58 8.38 -0.90
C ALA A 95 27.94 7.68 -1.05
N SER A 96 28.56 7.25 0.05
CA SER A 96 29.84 6.53 0.08
C SER A 96 29.72 5.01 -0.06
N LYS A 97 28.50 4.48 -0.06
CA LYS A 97 28.18 3.05 -0.08
C LYS A 97 27.51 2.66 -1.39
N SER A 98 27.72 1.42 -1.81
CA SER A 98 26.94 0.80 -2.89
C SER A 98 25.57 0.33 -2.39
N LYS A 99 24.62 0.11 -3.32
CA LYS A 99 23.33 -0.51 -3.01
C LYS A 99 23.50 -1.84 -2.27
N ALA A 100 24.47 -2.65 -2.67
CA ALA A 100 24.75 -3.95 -2.05
C ALA A 100 25.23 -3.80 -0.59
N GLU A 101 26.22 -2.93 -0.32
CA GLU A 101 26.69 -2.68 1.05
C GLU A 101 25.59 -2.14 1.96
N LEU A 102 24.75 -1.23 1.45
CA LEU A 102 23.59 -0.71 2.19
C LEU A 102 22.57 -1.81 2.49
N TRP A 103 22.37 -2.73 1.55
CA TRP A 103 21.42 -3.83 1.69
C TRP A 103 21.87 -4.86 2.71
N ASP A 104 23.14 -5.28 2.65
CA ASP A 104 23.75 -6.19 3.61
C ASP A 104 23.69 -5.58 5.03
N ALA A 105 24.09 -4.31 5.17
CA ALA A 105 24.04 -3.61 6.44
C ALA A 105 22.61 -3.49 6.99
N ALA A 106 21.61 -3.30 6.14
CA ALA A 106 20.21 -3.23 6.58
C ALA A 106 19.75 -4.53 7.25
N LEU A 107 20.17 -5.67 6.71
CA LEU A 107 19.82 -6.99 7.24
C LEU A 107 20.62 -7.33 8.49
N GLU A 108 21.93 -7.10 8.47
CA GLU A 108 22.84 -7.42 9.59
C GLU A 108 22.57 -6.54 10.82
N ARG A 109 22.30 -5.25 10.60
CA ARG A 109 22.17 -4.24 11.66
C ARG A 109 20.71 -3.87 11.93
N ASN A 110 19.77 -4.51 11.24
CA ASN A 110 18.33 -4.23 11.34
C ASN A 110 18.05 -2.73 11.14
N LEU A 111 18.38 -2.19 9.96
CA LEU A 111 18.17 -0.78 9.58
C LEU A 111 17.01 -0.66 8.59
N LEU A 112 16.38 0.52 8.56
CA LEU A 112 15.32 0.82 7.58
C LEU A 112 15.91 1.40 6.29
N ILE A 113 16.81 0.64 5.65
CA ILE A 113 17.51 1.04 4.43
C ILE A 113 17.24 0.01 3.34
N THR A 114 16.87 0.45 2.13
CA THR A 114 16.70 -0.43 0.96
C THR A 114 17.26 0.19 -0.30
N PRO A 115 17.78 -0.60 -1.26
CA PRO A 115 18.09 -0.08 -2.57
C PRO A 115 16.80 0.36 -3.28
N SER A 116 16.90 1.43 -4.08
CA SER A 116 15.95 1.71 -5.15
C SER A 116 16.33 0.84 -6.34
N MET A 117 15.60 -0.25 -6.55
CA MET A 117 15.92 -1.23 -7.60
C MET A 117 15.42 -0.74 -8.96
N THR A 118 16.22 -0.94 -10.00
CA THR A 118 15.73 -0.86 -11.38
C THR A 118 15.05 -2.17 -11.77
N ILE A 119 14.33 -2.19 -12.89
CA ILE A 119 13.82 -3.45 -13.45
C ILE A 119 14.97 -4.42 -13.79
N ALA A 120 16.15 -3.91 -14.16
CA ALA A 120 17.32 -4.75 -14.42
C ALA A 120 17.88 -5.40 -13.14
N ASP A 121 17.87 -4.67 -12.02
CA ASP A 121 18.28 -5.19 -10.71
C ASP A 121 17.33 -6.33 -10.28
N LEU A 122 16.03 -6.13 -10.46
CA LEU A 122 14.97 -7.07 -10.07
C LEU A 122 15.07 -8.45 -10.73
N VAL A 123 15.35 -8.51 -12.03
CA VAL A 123 15.40 -9.77 -12.80
C VAL A 123 16.46 -10.74 -12.26
N ASN A 124 17.50 -10.22 -11.60
CA ASN A 124 18.59 -11.00 -11.02
C ASN A 124 18.57 -10.99 -9.49
N TYR A 125 17.45 -10.58 -8.88
CA TYR A 125 17.36 -10.45 -7.44
C TYR A 125 17.26 -11.83 -6.75
N GLU A 126 18.29 -12.17 -5.99
CA GLU A 126 18.46 -13.50 -5.36
C GLU A 126 17.30 -13.91 -4.46
N HIS A 127 16.62 -12.93 -3.84
CA HIS A 127 15.51 -13.22 -2.95
C HIS A 127 14.28 -13.74 -3.71
N LEU A 128 14.00 -13.18 -4.88
CA LEU A 128 12.91 -13.67 -5.75
C LEU A 128 13.23 -15.06 -6.30
N GLU A 129 14.51 -15.33 -6.60
CA GLU A 129 14.97 -16.66 -7.01
C GLU A 129 14.81 -17.68 -5.88
N ALA A 130 15.28 -17.36 -4.66
CA ALA A 130 15.17 -18.22 -3.49
C ALA A 130 13.72 -18.49 -3.06
N ARG A 131 12.79 -17.61 -3.47
CA ARG A 131 11.35 -17.77 -3.27
C ARG A 131 10.66 -18.38 -4.48
N GLU A 132 11.35 -18.84 -5.51
CA GLU A 132 10.71 -19.45 -6.70
C GLU A 132 9.64 -18.52 -7.29
N PHE A 133 9.90 -17.21 -7.36
CA PHE A 133 8.96 -16.22 -7.89
C PHE A 133 8.91 -16.24 -9.42
N TRP A 134 10.01 -16.61 -10.08
CA TRP A 134 10.13 -16.57 -11.53
C TRP A 134 9.65 -17.87 -12.17
N ASP A 135 8.73 -17.76 -13.11
CA ASP A 135 8.47 -18.81 -14.10
C ASP A 135 9.35 -18.60 -15.34
N THR A 136 9.61 -19.67 -16.09
CA THR A 136 10.40 -19.64 -17.33
C THR A 136 9.67 -20.26 -18.51
N GLU A 137 9.79 -19.63 -19.67
CA GLU A 137 9.26 -20.14 -20.94
C GLU A 137 10.33 -20.04 -22.05
N PRO A 138 10.39 -20.98 -23.01
CA PRO A 138 11.33 -20.90 -24.13
C PRO A 138 11.11 -19.65 -24.98
N ASN A 139 12.18 -18.91 -25.23
CA ASN A 139 12.15 -17.76 -26.12
C ASN A 139 12.16 -18.21 -27.60
N SER A 140 11.25 -17.66 -28.40
CA SER A 140 11.24 -17.81 -29.87
C SER A 140 12.57 -17.43 -30.57
N ARG A 141 13.41 -16.61 -29.93
CA ARG A 141 14.73 -16.18 -30.43
C ARG A 141 15.91 -16.98 -29.83
N GLY A 142 15.65 -18.02 -29.04
CA GLY A 142 16.63 -18.80 -28.29
C GLY A 142 16.82 -18.30 -26.85
N GLY A 143 17.02 -19.23 -25.90
CA GLY A 143 17.11 -18.95 -24.46
C GLY A 143 15.77 -19.14 -23.71
N GLU A 144 15.74 -18.77 -22.44
CA GLU A 144 14.54 -18.78 -21.58
C GLU A 144 14.16 -17.36 -21.18
N VAL A 145 12.86 -17.06 -21.16
CA VAL A 145 12.31 -15.79 -20.67
C VAL A 145 11.83 -15.98 -19.25
N LYS A 146 12.36 -15.20 -18.31
CA LYS A 146 11.81 -15.09 -16.95
C LYS A 146 10.60 -14.15 -16.94
N TYR A 147 9.54 -14.54 -16.23
CA TYR A 147 8.37 -13.71 -15.97
C TYR A 147 7.78 -13.97 -14.57
N PRO A 148 7.04 -13.01 -13.99
CA PRO A 148 6.41 -13.19 -12.68
C PRO A 148 5.51 -14.44 -12.61
N GLY A 149 5.77 -15.33 -11.66
CA GLY A 149 5.03 -16.57 -11.42
C GLY A 149 3.88 -16.40 -10.43
N GLU A 150 3.89 -17.12 -9.31
CA GLU A 150 2.80 -17.07 -8.32
C GLU A 150 2.71 -15.70 -7.61
N LEU A 151 1.51 -15.10 -7.63
CA LEU A 151 1.17 -13.86 -6.91
C LEU A 151 1.30 -13.99 -5.39
N VAL A 152 0.95 -15.17 -4.87
CA VAL A 152 0.87 -15.51 -3.44
C VAL A 152 1.17 -16.99 -3.29
N LYS A 153 1.86 -17.37 -2.21
CA LYS A 153 2.17 -18.78 -1.94
C LYS A 153 1.14 -19.41 -1.02
N PHE A 154 0.51 -20.45 -1.51
CA PHE A 154 -0.38 -21.32 -0.75
C PHE A 154 0.39 -22.54 -0.26
N LYS A 155 0.29 -22.88 1.02
CA LYS A 155 1.03 -24.02 1.59
C LYS A 155 0.49 -25.38 1.13
N ASN A 156 -0.83 -25.50 0.98
CA ASN A 156 -1.49 -26.80 0.79
C ASN A 156 -2.00 -27.00 -0.64
N ASN A 157 -2.16 -25.93 -1.41
CA ASN A 157 -2.69 -25.93 -2.77
C ASN A 157 -1.76 -25.16 -3.72
N SER A 158 -0.89 -25.86 -4.45
CA SER A 158 -0.07 -25.23 -5.50
C SER A 158 -0.95 -24.61 -6.59
N VAL A 159 -0.57 -23.43 -7.08
CA VAL A 159 -1.28 -22.80 -8.20
C VAL A 159 -0.79 -23.44 -9.50
N SER A 160 -1.72 -23.81 -10.38
CA SER A 160 -1.37 -24.29 -11.73
C SER A 160 -1.79 -23.25 -12.76
N PHE A 161 -0.83 -22.78 -13.55
CA PHE A 161 -1.09 -21.85 -14.64
C PHE A 161 -1.57 -22.62 -15.88
N PRO A 162 -2.70 -22.25 -16.49
CA PRO A 162 -3.27 -22.96 -17.65
C PRO A 162 -2.51 -22.74 -18.97
N GLY A 163 -1.35 -22.06 -18.93
CA GLY A 163 -0.51 -21.77 -20.10
C GLY A 163 -0.63 -20.33 -20.61
N ARG A 164 -0.07 -20.08 -21.81
CA ARG A 164 -0.03 -18.74 -22.43
C ARG A 164 -1.43 -18.18 -22.72
N PRO A 165 -1.57 -16.84 -22.82
CA PRO A 165 -2.79 -16.24 -23.37
C PRO A 165 -3.16 -16.86 -24.72
N PRO A 166 -4.44 -17.20 -24.95
CA PRO A 166 -4.88 -17.82 -26.19
C PRO A 166 -4.76 -16.84 -27.36
N THR A 167 -4.44 -17.37 -28.53
CA THR A 167 -4.53 -16.63 -29.80
C THR A 167 -6.00 -16.42 -30.20
N LEU A 168 -6.23 -15.45 -31.09
CA LEU A 168 -7.58 -15.20 -31.62
C LEU A 168 -8.12 -16.46 -32.29
N GLY A 169 -9.20 -17.00 -31.73
CA GLY A 169 -9.88 -18.20 -32.24
C GLY A 169 -9.31 -19.53 -31.79
N GLU A 170 -8.27 -19.56 -30.95
CA GLU A 170 -7.58 -20.80 -30.51
C GLU A 170 -8.54 -21.85 -29.92
N HIS A 171 -9.57 -21.40 -29.22
CA HIS A 171 -10.51 -22.26 -28.51
C HIS A 171 -11.93 -22.26 -29.12
N ASN A 172 -12.12 -21.72 -30.33
CA ASN A 172 -13.45 -21.63 -30.96
C ASN A 172 -14.13 -23.00 -31.09
N ASP A 173 -13.35 -24.05 -31.37
CA ASP A 173 -13.86 -25.40 -31.57
C ASP A 173 -13.82 -26.28 -30.30
N SER A 174 -13.15 -25.83 -29.23
CA SER A 174 -12.96 -26.60 -27.98
C SER A 174 -13.86 -26.16 -26.83
N ILE A 175 -14.47 -24.98 -26.89
CA ILE A 175 -15.39 -24.50 -25.86
C ILE A 175 -16.78 -25.11 -26.09
N ALA A 176 -17.17 -26.03 -25.20
CA ALA A 176 -18.56 -26.50 -25.14
C ALA A 176 -19.49 -25.37 -24.65
N LEU A 177 -20.41 -24.93 -25.50
CA LEU A 177 -21.38 -23.86 -25.19
C LEU A 177 -22.59 -24.37 -24.38
N GLU A 178 -22.75 -25.68 -24.21
CA GLU A 178 -23.87 -26.28 -23.47
C GLU A 178 -23.63 -26.25 -21.95
N ARG A 179 -23.55 -25.05 -21.37
CA ARG A 179 -23.57 -24.90 -19.91
C ARG A 179 -25.00 -25.04 -19.41
N GLN A 180 -25.40 -26.23 -18.98
CA GLN A 180 -26.63 -26.43 -18.21
C GLN A 180 -26.41 -26.01 -16.75
N THR A 181 -26.60 -24.72 -16.45
CA THR A 181 -26.59 -24.24 -15.07
C THR A 181 -27.98 -24.45 -14.47
N GLN A 182 -28.20 -25.56 -13.75
CA GLN A 182 -29.36 -25.67 -12.86
C GLN A 182 -29.12 -24.79 -11.63
N ILE A 183 -29.41 -23.49 -11.77
CA ILE A 183 -29.32 -22.55 -10.64
C ILE A 183 -30.65 -22.62 -9.91
N HIS A 184 -30.62 -23.17 -8.69
CA HIS A 184 -31.76 -23.08 -7.80
C HIS A 184 -31.80 -21.67 -7.21
N VAL A 185 -32.61 -20.80 -7.82
CA VAL A 185 -32.80 -19.43 -7.33
C VAL A 185 -33.53 -19.49 -6.00
N ARG A 186 -32.86 -19.05 -4.93
CA ARG A 186 -33.49 -18.77 -3.64
C ARG A 186 -33.70 -17.27 -3.53
N GLU A 187 -34.86 -16.85 -3.03
CA GLU A 187 -35.00 -15.47 -2.59
C GLU A 187 -34.01 -15.23 -1.44
N PRO A 188 -33.21 -14.16 -1.50
CA PRO A 188 -32.31 -13.83 -0.41
C PRO A 188 -33.15 -13.58 0.86
N ALA A 189 -32.64 -14.01 2.01
CA ALA A 189 -33.15 -13.51 3.28
C ALA A 189 -33.02 -11.99 3.25
N THR A 190 -34.12 -11.28 3.48
CA THR A 190 -34.13 -9.82 3.48
C THR A 190 -33.24 -9.36 4.64
N ASP A 191 -32.18 -8.61 4.32
CA ASP A 191 -31.26 -7.90 5.23
C ASP A 191 -29.86 -8.52 5.47
N SER A 192 -29.51 -9.69 4.93
CA SER A 192 -28.16 -10.24 5.11
C SER A 192 -27.13 -9.70 4.09
N LEU A 193 -25.96 -9.26 4.54
CA LEU A 193 -24.84 -8.88 3.68
C LEU A 193 -24.07 -10.11 3.14
N PRO A 194 -23.26 -9.97 2.06
CA PRO A 194 -22.68 -11.11 1.35
C PRO A 194 -21.73 -12.01 2.17
N LEU A 195 -21.09 -11.46 3.20
CA LEU A 195 -20.15 -12.15 4.09
C LEU A 195 -20.70 -12.27 5.52
N ASP A 196 -22.01 -12.11 5.72
CA ASP A 196 -22.62 -12.35 7.02
C ASP A 196 -22.30 -13.75 7.52
N GLY A 197 -21.85 -13.83 8.78
CA GLY A 197 -21.42 -15.06 9.43
C GLY A 197 -19.97 -15.46 9.17
N LEU A 198 -19.23 -14.77 8.29
CA LEU A 198 -17.79 -14.93 8.17
C LEU A 198 -17.09 -14.25 9.35
N LYS A 199 -16.23 -15.00 10.05
CA LYS A 199 -15.55 -14.52 11.27
C LYS A 199 -14.05 -14.37 11.06
N VAL A 200 -13.50 -13.21 11.40
CA VAL A 200 -12.09 -12.89 11.17
C VAL A 200 -11.45 -12.38 12.46
N VAL A 201 -10.30 -12.95 12.82
CA VAL A 201 -9.41 -12.40 13.85
C VAL A 201 -8.17 -11.78 13.19
N GLU A 202 -7.85 -10.55 13.54
CA GLU A 202 -6.80 -9.76 12.90
C GLU A 202 -5.71 -9.34 13.90
N PHE A 203 -4.49 -9.82 13.67
CA PHE A 203 -3.25 -9.45 14.36
C PHE A 203 -2.35 -8.63 13.42
N SER A 204 -2.88 -7.54 12.87
CA SER A 204 -2.22 -6.80 11.79
C SER A 204 -2.24 -5.31 12.05
N TRP A 205 -1.21 -4.60 11.58
CA TRP A 205 -1.00 -3.17 11.84
C TRP A 205 -0.84 -2.38 10.54
N VAL A 206 -0.89 -1.05 10.65
CA VAL A 206 -0.61 -0.10 9.57
C VAL A 206 -1.70 -0.11 8.48
N ILE A 207 -1.42 -0.51 7.24
CA ILE A 207 -2.32 -0.27 6.09
C ILE A 207 -2.68 -1.54 5.34
N ALA A 208 -1.72 -2.33 4.89
CA ALA A 208 -1.94 -3.40 3.90
C ALA A 208 -3.01 -4.41 4.33
N THR A 209 -2.72 -5.23 5.35
CA THR A 209 -3.69 -6.21 5.87
C THR A 209 -4.92 -5.54 6.50
N PRO A 210 -4.81 -4.45 7.30
CA PRO A 210 -5.98 -3.78 7.84
C PRO A 210 -6.98 -3.32 6.77
N SER A 211 -6.49 -2.73 5.68
CA SER A 211 -7.33 -2.29 4.55
C SER A 211 -7.97 -3.45 3.81
N ALA A 212 -7.30 -4.60 3.73
CA ALA A 212 -7.85 -5.80 3.11
C ALA A 212 -8.98 -6.41 3.95
N VAL A 213 -8.76 -6.59 5.25
CA VAL A 213 -9.74 -7.12 6.19
C VAL A 213 -10.94 -6.18 6.31
N ARG A 214 -10.70 -4.86 6.23
CA ARG A 214 -11.76 -3.86 6.15
C ARG A 214 -12.71 -4.08 4.97
N ILE A 215 -12.22 -4.54 3.81
CA ILE A 215 -13.10 -4.87 2.67
C ILE A 215 -14.03 -6.03 3.03
N LEU A 216 -13.58 -7.02 3.81
CA LEU A 216 -14.44 -8.11 4.26
C LEU A 216 -15.52 -7.59 5.22
N CYS A 217 -15.13 -6.70 6.14
CA CYS A 217 -16.05 -6.04 7.06
C CYS A 217 -17.12 -5.21 6.34
N ASP A 218 -16.75 -4.48 5.27
CA ASP A 218 -17.71 -3.75 4.43
C ASP A 218 -18.85 -4.64 3.89
N TYR A 219 -18.57 -5.92 3.66
CA TYR A 219 -19.52 -6.90 3.15
C TYR A 219 -20.14 -7.78 4.25
N GLY A 220 -20.01 -7.43 5.52
CA GLY A 220 -20.70 -8.10 6.64
C GLY A 220 -19.87 -9.10 7.44
N ALA A 221 -18.57 -9.26 7.15
CA ALA A 221 -17.73 -10.11 7.98
C ALA A 221 -17.59 -9.53 9.39
N ASP A 222 -17.67 -10.39 10.39
CA ASP A 222 -17.44 -10.06 11.79
C ASP A 222 -15.92 -10.09 12.06
N VAL A 223 -15.34 -8.91 12.29
CA VAL A 223 -13.89 -8.73 12.42
C VAL A 223 -13.54 -8.28 13.83
N VAL A 224 -12.71 -9.09 14.51
CA VAL A 224 -12.07 -8.73 15.78
C VAL A 224 -10.60 -8.40 15.52
N LYS A 225 -10.25 -7.12 15.66
CA LYS A 225 -8.87 -6.65 15.62
C LYS A 225 -8.27 -6.72 17.02
N VAL A 226 -7.15 -7.42 17.16
CA VAL A 226 -6.42 -7.57 18.43
C VAL A 226 -5.27 -6.57 18.46
N GLU A 227 -5.25 -5.71 19.48
CA GLU A 227 -4.23 -4.67 19.69
C GLU A 227 -3.79 -4.62 21.15
N THR A 228 -2.74 -3.86 21.48
CA THR A 228 -2.28 -3.63 22.86
C THR A 228 -1.97 -2.13 23.05
N ALA A 229 -2.26 -1.58 24.22
CA ALA A 229 -1.94 -0.21 24.59
C ALA A 229 -0.44 0.01 24.80
N SER A 230 0.28 -1.01 25.24
CA SER A 230 1.74 -0.97 25.38
C SER A 230 2.48 -0.74 24.05
N ARG A 231 1.90 -1.25 22.95
CA ARG A 231 2.42 -1.12 21.60
C ARG A 231 1.28 -1.02 20.60
N PRO A 232 0.61 0.15 20.53
CA PRO A 232 -0.55 0.33 19.66
C PRO A 232 -0.15 0.18 18.19
N ASP A 233 -1.13 -0.11 17.33
CA ASP A 233 -0.95 -0.03 15.89
C ASP A 233 -0.33 1.33 15.54
N THR A 234 0.83 1.33 14.87
CA THR A 234 1.56 2.56 14.50
C THR A 234 0.67 3.55 13.76
N MET A 235 -0.37 3.11 13.04
CA MET A 235 -1.29 4.01 12.38
C MET A 235 -2.02 4.95 13.35
N ARG A 236 -2.21 4.56 14.62
CA ARG A 236 -2.79 5.41 15.67
C ARG A 236 -1.94 6.63 16.01
N THR A 237 -0.66 6.64 15.65
CA THR A 237 0.28 7.74 15.96
C THR A 237 0.59 8.62 14.75
N VAL A 238 0.02 8.32 13.59
CA VAL A 238 0.32 8.99 12.32
C VAL A 238 -0.75 10.03 12.00
N ASN A 239 -0.30 11.26 11.68
CA ASN A 239 -1.14 12.35 11.21
C ASN A 239 -1.83 12.00 9.87
N PRO A 240 -2.98 12.63 9.53
CA PRO A 240 -3.65 13.68 10.30
C PRO A 240 -4.53 13.15 11.43
N PHE A 241 -4.78 13.99 12.44
CA PHE A 241 -5.72 13.71 13.53
C PHE A 241 -6.99 14.55 13.39
N VAL A 242 -8.13 13.98 13.79
CA VAL A 242 -9.41 14.69 13.89
C VAL A 242 -9.25 15.89 14.83
N ASN A 243 -9.71 17.07 14.40
CA ASN A 243 -9.58 18.35 15.12
C ASN A 243 -8.13 18.73 15.51
N GLU A 244 -7.13 18.16 14.84
CA GLU A 244 -5.70 18.31 15.18
C GLU A 244 -5.33 17.86 16.61
N ASP A 245 -6.14 17.00 17.25
CA ASP A 245 -5.87 16.46 18.56
C ASP A 245 -5.10 15.14 18.45
N PRO A 246 -3.80 15.07 18.84
CA PRO A 246 -2.93 13.91 18.66
C PRO A 246 -3.24 12.75 19.62
N HIS A 247 -4.52 12.43 19.79
CA HIS A 247 -5.00 11.27 20.52
C HIS A 247 -5.00 10.02 19.63
N PRO A 248 -4.63 8.83 20.13
CA PRO A 248 -4.60 7.58 19.34
C PRO A 248 -5.90 7.24 18.61
N ASP A 249 -7.05 7.54 19.21
CA ASP A 249 -8.37 7.32 18.62
C ASP A 249 -8.84 8.44 17.68
N ASN A 250 -8.07 9.53 17.57
CA ASN A 250 -8.31 10.61 16.61
C ASN A 250 -7.52 10.44 15.31
N SER A 251 -6.68 9.40 15.17
CA SER A 251 -5.94 9.15 13.92
C SER A 251 -6.92 8.87 12.77
N VAL A 252 -6.89 9.73 11.74
CA VAL A 252 -7.75 9.60 10.56
C VAL A 252 -7.37 8.34 9.78
N GLY A 253 -6.08 8.06 9.63
CA GLY A 253 -5.61 6.85 8.94
C GLY A 253 -6.12 5.59 9.62
N TYR A 254 -5.97 5.50 10.95
CA TYR A 254 -6.43 4.34 11.72
C TYR A 254 -7.93 4.17 11.57
N GLY A 255 -8.68 5.26 11.78
CA GLY A 255 -10.13 5.24 11.70
C GLY A 255 -10.64 4.81 10.34
N VAL A 256 -9.99 5.21 9.24
CA VAL A 256 -10.38 4.83 7.87
C VAL A 256 -10.10 3.36 7.60
N TYR A 257 -8.91 2.86 7.92
CA TYR A 257 -8.50 1.48 7.57
C TYR A 257 -9.08 0.42 8.50
N ASN A 258 -9.58 0.81 9.67
CA ASN A 258 -10.13 -0.11 10.67
C ASN A 258 -11.61 0.13 10.98
N ALA A 259 -12.29 0.98 10.22
CA ALA A 259 -13.71 1.20 10.46
C ALA A 259 -14.51 -0.11 10.45
N GLY A 260 -15.65 -0.14 11.15
CA GLY A 260 -16.57 -1.29 11.18
C GLY A 260 -16.09 -2.51 11.97
N LYS A 261 -14.78 -2.62 12.24
CA LYS A 261 -14.20 -3.70 13.05
C LYS A 261 -14.55 -3.52 14.53
N ARG A 262 -14.45 -4.61 15.29
CA ARG A 262 -14.39 -4.60 16.76
C ARG A 262 -12.92 -4.55 17.22
N SER A 263 -12.64 -3.84 18.32
CA SER A 263 -11.32 -3.80 18.96
C SER A 263 -11.31 -4.62 20.25
N LEU A 264 -10.39 -5.58 20.33
CA LEU A 264 -10.00 -6.27 21.55
C LEU A 264 -8.59 -5.84 21.94
N SER A 265 -8.46 -5.28 23.14
CA SER A 265 -7.18 -4.96 23.77
C SER A 265 -6.65 -6.19 24.50
N LEU A 266 -5.48 -6.67 24.10
CA LEU A 266 -4.87 -7.90 24.60
C LEU A 266 -3.33 -7.84 24.55
N ASP A 267 -2.67 -7.84 25.71
CA ASP A 267 -1.21 -7.95 25.80
C ASP A 267 -0.76 -9.40 25.58
N LEU A 268 -0.30 -9.70 24.36
CA LEU A 268 0.19 -11.02 23.96
C LEU A 268 1.49 -11.45 24.67
N SER A 269 2.13 -10.57 25.44
CA SER A 269 3.30 -10.92 26.26
C SER A 269 2.93 -11.67 27.54
N LYS A 270 1.66 -11.56 27.98
CA LYS A 270 1.15 -12.24 29.18
C LYS A 270 0.78 -13.70 28.84
N PRO A 271 1.19 -14.68 29.67
CA PRO A 271 0.84 -16.09 29.45
C PRO A 271 -0.67 -16.35 29.30
N GLU A 272 -1.50 -15.63 30.03
CA GLU A 272 -2.96 -15.74 30.07
C GLU A 272 -3.62 -15.32 28.73
N ALA A 273 -2.97 -14.46 27.95
CA ALA A 273 -3.47 -14.07 26.62
C ALA A 273 -3.54 -15.25 25.65
N LYS A 274 -2.74 -16.30 25.88
CA LYS A 274 -2.68 -17.47 25.03
C LYS A 274 -4.01 -18.20 24.93
N ASP A 275 -4.72 -18.35 26.05
CA ASP A 275 -6.02 -19.03 26.08
C ASP A 275 -7.07 -18.23 25.33
N VAL A 276 -7.06 -16.89 25.47
CA VAL A 276 -7.93 -15.97 24.73
C VAL A 276 -7.69 -16.08 23.22
N VAL A 277 -6.42 -16.09 22.78
CA VAL A 277 -6.07 -16.28 21.36
C VAL A 277 -6.57 -17.64 20.85
N TYR A 278 -6.41 -18.71 21.63
CA TYR A 278 -6.90 -20.03 21.22
C TYR A 278 -8.43 -20.07 21.10
N ASP A 279 -9.15 -19.39 21.97
CA ASP A 279 -10.61 -19.27 21.86
C ASP A 279 -11.04 -18.42 20.66
N LEU A 280 -10.35 -17.31 20.37
CA LEU A 280 -10.56 -16.55 19.14
C LEU A 280 -10.35 -17.41 17.89
N ILE A 281 -9.33 -18.28 17.88
CA ILE A 281 -9.06 -19.19 16.76
C ILE A 281 -10.11 -20.29 16.62
N ARG A 282 -10.71 -20.77 17.72
CA ARG A 282 -11.87 -21.68 17.66
C ARG A 282 -13.10 -20.99 17.10
N TRP A 283 -13.25 -19.70 17.35
CA TRP A 283 -14.36 -18.89 16.85
C TRP A 283 -14.19 -18.52 15.36
N ALA A 284 -12.97 -18.18 14.94
CA ALA A 284 -12.69 -17.57 13.64
C ALA A 284 -12.69 -18.55 12.46
N ASP A 285 -13.03 -18.03 11.28
CA ASP A 285 -12.82 -18.68 9.98
C ASP A 285 -11.45 -18.33 9.39
N ILE A 286 -11.04 -17.07 9.57
CA ILE A 286 -9.81 -16.49 9.05
C ILE A 286 -9.02 -15.87 10.21
N ALA A 287 -7.72 -16.13 10.23
CA ALA A 287 -6.75 -15.37 11.02
C ALA A 287 -5.81 -14.63 10.07
N THR A 288 -5.58 -13.34 10.30
CA THR A 288 -4.60 -12.57 9.50
C THR A 288 -3.56 -11.94 10.41
N GLU A 289 -2.30 -11.91 9.97
CA GLU A 289 -1.22 -11.25 10.68
C GLU A 289 -0.27 -10.51 9.73
N SER A 290 0.40 -9.49 10.25
CA SER A 290 1.41 -8.72 9.50
C SER A 290 2.63 -8.38 10.33
N PHE A 291 3.04 -9.27 11.24
CA PHE A 291 4.23 -9.08 12.04
C PHE A 291 5.49 -9.45 11.25
N ALA A 292 6.65 -9.07 11.80
CA ALA A 292 7.94 -9.49 11.25
C ALA A 292 7.98 -11.03 11.14
N PRO A 293 8.54 -11.61 10.06
CA PRO A 293 8.48 -13.05 9.85
C PRO A 293 8.88 -13.90 11.05
N GLY A 294 8.05 -14.91 11.30
CA GLY A 294 8.18 -15.83 12.44
C GLY A 294 7.80 -15.25 13.82
N ALA A 295 7.35 -13.99 13.93
CA ALA A 295 6.94 -13.41 15.21
C ALA A 295 5.75 -14.17 15.83
N MET A 296 4.68 -14.41 15.08
CA MET A 296 3.53 -15.21 15.54
C MET A 296 3.96 -16.62 15.98
N LYS A 297 4.90 -17.25 15.25
CA LYS A 297 5.44 -18.56 15.63
C LYS A 297 6.19 -18.52 16.96
N ARG A 298 7.01 -17.48 17.21
CA ARG A 298 7.72 -17.30 18.49
C ARG A 298 6.76 -17.06 19.67
N LEU A 299 5.61 -16.44 19.41
CA LEU A 299 4.54 -16.25 20.41
C LEU A 299 3.70 -17.52 20.64
N GLY A 300 3.92 -18.60 19.87
CA GLY A 300 3.14 -19.85 19.99
C GLY A 300 1.85 -19.86 19.18
N PHE A 301 1.70 -18.95 18.22
CA PHE A 301 0.53 -18.75 17.37
C PHE A 301 0.85 -18.98 15.87
N GLY A 302 1.82 -19.87 15.58
CA GLY A 302 2.11 -20.26 14.21
C GLY A 302 1.01 -21.16 13.63
N TYR A 303 0.84 -21.16 12.30
CA TYR A 303 -0.20 -21.94 11.62
C TYR A 303 -0.19 -23.42 11.99
N GLU A 304 0.99 -24.01 12.15
CA GLU A 304 1.11 -25.42 12.55
C GLU A 304 0.39 -25.71 13.87
N VAL A 305 0.43 -24.78 14.83
CA VAL A 305 -0.27 -24.90 16.12
C VAL A 305 -1.75 -24.55 15.97
N LEU A 306 -2.06 -23.45 15.28
CA LEU A 306 -3.44 -22.95 15.19
C LEU A 306 -4.35 -23.87 14.36
N SER A 307 -3.81 -24.52 13.33
CA SER A 307 -4.55 -25.48 12.50
C SER A 307 -4.90 -26.79 13.24
N GLU A 308 -4.17 -27.16 14.30
CA GLU A 308 -4.56 -28.28 15.17
C GLU A 308 -5.78 -27.93 16.03
N ILE A 309 -5.91 -26.65 16.43
CA ILE A 309 -7.05 -26.13 17.20
C ILE A 309 -8.28 -25.98 16.31
N ASN A 310 -8.08 -25.44 15.10
CA ASN A 310 -9.12 -25.27 14.10
C ASN A 310 -8.63 -25.73 12.73
N PRO A 311 -8.93 -26.99 12.33
CA PRO A 311 -8.54 -27.54 11.03
C PRO A 311 -9.13 -26.81 9.82
N GLY A 312 -10.18 -26.02 10.03
CA GLY A 312 -10.82 -25.18 9.01
C GLY A 312 -10.26 -23.76 8.92
N LEU A 313 -9.24 -23.42 9.72
CA LEU A 313 -8.68 -22.06 9.78
C LEU A 313 -7.92 -21.71 8.49
N ILE A 314 -8.29 -20.59 7.89
CA ILE A 314 -7.45 -19.96 6.86
C ILE A 314 -6.57 -18.91 7.55
N MET A 315 -5.25 -19.09 7.49
CA MET A 315 -4.31 -18.13 8.06
C MET A 315 -3.55 -17.42 6.96
N LEU A 316 -3.56 -16.09 6.97
CA LEU A 316 -2.78 -15.27 6.06
C LEU A 316 -1.71 -14.47 6.81
N SER A 317 -0.48 -14.62 6.36
CA SER A 317 0.69 -13.91 6.86
C SER A 317 1.20 -12.94 5.79
N SER A 318 1.26 -11.65 6.11
CA SER A 318 1.76 -10.62 5.19
C SER A 318 3.04 -9.97 5.70
N SER A 319 4.05 -9.87 4.84
CA SER A 319 5.26 -9.08 5.11
C SER A 319 5.76 -8.43 3.81
N LEU A 320 6.77 -7.54 3.91
CA LEU A 320 7.31 -6.87 2.71
C LEU A 320 7.84 -7.86 1.67
N LEU A 321 8.50 -8.93 2.13
CA LEU A 321 9.28 -9.87 1.33
C LEU A 321 8.88 -11.33 1.58
N GLY A 322 7.67 -11.56 2.10
CA GLY A 322 7.18 -12.90 2.45
C GLY A 322 7.86 -13.52 3.68
N GLN A 323 7.46 -14.74 4.01
CA GLN A 323 7.85 -15.42 5.26
C GLN A 323 9.12 -16.29 5.13
N SER A 324 9.76 -16.32 3.95
CA SER A 324 10.95 -17.13 3.66
C SER A 324 11.89 -16.43 2.67
N GLY A 325 13.11 -16.96 2.52
CA GLY A 325 14.14 -16.38 1.65
C GLY A 325 15.14 -15.49 2.42
N PRO A 326 16.29 -15.16 1.80
CA PRO A 326 17.43 -14.53 2.49
C PRO A 326 17.11 -13.16 3.09
N HIS A 327 16.22 -12.40 2.47
CA HIS A 327 15.84 -11.05 2.88
C HIS A 327 14.49 -10.97 3.61
N SER A 328 13.88 -12.11 3.97
CA SER A 328 12.57 -12.13 4.63
C SER A 328 12.55 -11.40 5.99
N THR A 329 13.68 -11.37 6.69
CA THR A 329 13.78 -10.74 8.02
C THR A 329 13.82 -9.22 7.99
N LEU A 330 13.82 -8.59 6.80
CA LEU A 330 13.83 -7.14 6.65
C LEU A 330 12.62 -6.52 7.38
N ALA A 331 12.92 -5.70 8.38
CA ALA A 331 11.94 -4.80 8.96
C ALA A 331 11.72 -3.62 8.00
N GLY A 332 10.47 -3.23 7.77
CA GLY A 332 10.21 -2.06 6.97
C GLY A 332 8.75 -1.73 6.76
N TYR A 333 8.54 -0.67 5.98
CA TYR A 333 7.24 -0.10 5.63
C TYR A 333 7.09 -0.05 4.11
N GLY A 334 5.87 0.11 3.58
CA GLY A 334 5.63 -0.02 2.14
C GLY A 334 6.41 0.93 1.21
N TYR A 335 6.99 2.05 1.70
CA TYR A 335 7.94 2.85 0.92
C TYR A 335 9.16 2.04 0.49
N MET A 336 9.66 1.22 1.41
CA MET A 336 10.81 0.32 1.20
C MET A 336 10.45 -0.77 0.20
N ALA A 337 9.29 -1.42 0.33
CA ALA A 337 8.84 -2.42 -0.64
C ALA A 337 8.57 -1.82 -2.03
N ALA A 338 8.07 -0.58 -2.12
CA ALA A 338 7.92 0.10 -3.42
C ALA A 338 9.27 0.39 -4.08
N ALA A 339 10.31 0.72 -3.32
CA ALA A 339 11.66 0.91 -3.83
C ALA A 339 12.32 -0.40 -4.25
N ILE A 340 12.16 -1.48 -3.47
CA ILE A 340 12.60 -2.83 -3.84
C ILE A 340 11.88 -3.30 -5.10
N ALA A 341 10.55 -3.09 -5.19
CA ALA A 341 9.74 -3.45 -6.36
C ALA A 341 9.98 -2.55 -7.58
N GLY A 342 10.87 -1.55 -7.49
CA GLY A 342 11.30 -0.70 -8.59
C GLY A 342 10.38 0.46 -8.98
N TYR A 343 9.33 0.74 -8.21
CA TYR A 343 8.41 1.85 -8.49
C TYR A 343 9.07 3.23 -8.37
N TYR A 344 10.09 3.35 -7.53
CA TYR A 344 10.83 4.60 -7.41
C TYR A 344 11.52 4.95 -8.71
N GLU A 345 12.27 4.01 -9.30
CA GLU A 345 12.98 4.25 -10.55
C GLU A 345 12.07 4.55 -11.74
N LEU A 346 10.78 4.21 -11.69
CA LEU A 346 9.80 4.48 -12.75
C LEU A 346 9.09 5.83 -12.61
N THR A 347 9.13 6.45 -11.43
CA THR A 347 8.31 7.64 -11.13
C THR A 347 9.17 8.89 -10.98
N GLY A 348 8.77 9.97 -11.66
CA GLY A 348 9.45 11.27 -11.63
C GLY A 348 9.89 11.72 -13.01
N TRP A 349 10.68 12.80 -13.08
CA TRP A 349 11.23 13.29 -14.34
C TRP A 349 12.61 12.69 -14.62
N ALA A 350 12.96 12.55 -15.89
CA ALA A 350 14.23 11.97 -16.33
C ALA A 350 15.46 12.79 -15.91
N ASP A 351 15.27 14.10 -15.69
CA ASP A 351 16.33 15.08 -15.41
C ASP A 351 16.65 15.25 -13.92
N ARG A 352 16.01 14.47 -13.04
CA ARG A 352 16.15 14.60 -11.59
C ARG A 352 16.04 13.24 -10.87
N PRO A 353 16.32 13.18 -9.56
CA PRO A 353 16.20 11.95 -8.78
C PRO A 353 14.81 11.30 -8.88
N PRO A 354 14.73 9.97 -8.70
CA PRO A 354 13.47 9.26 -8.53
C PRO A 354 12.54 9.96 -7.52
N ALA A 355 11.25 10.00 -7.80
CA ALA A 355 10.26 10.59 -6.88
C ALA A 355 9.50 9.52 -6.08
N GLY A 356 9.31 8.34 -6.68
CA GLY A 356 8.42 7.29 -6.18
C GLY A 356 6.93 7.64 -6.25
N PRO A 357 6.06 6.66 -6.01
CA PRO A 357 4.62 6.87 -5.85
C PRO A 357 4.30 7.59 -4.53
N TYR A 358 3.06 8.10 -4.40
CA TYR A 358 2.60 8.67 -3.13
C TYR A 358 2.31 7.56 -2.11
N GLY A 359 2.82 7.73 -0.89
CA GLY A 359 2.58 6.80 0.21
C GLY A 359 3.25 5.43 0.04
N PRO A 360 2.98 4.50 0.97
CA PRO A 360 3.43 3.11 0.88
C PRO A 360 2.62 2.38 -0.21
N TYR A 361 3.00 2.56 -1.47
CA TYR A 361 2.19 2.14 -2.62
C TYR A 361 1.85 0.64 -2.64
N THR A 362 2.77 -0.20 -2.17
CA THR A 362 2.57 -1.65 -2.05
C THR A 362 1.42 -1.99 -1.10
N ASP A 363 1.23 -1.21 -0.03
CA ASP A 363 0.16 -1.40 0.95
C ASP A 363 -1.22 -1.12 0.35
N PHE A 364 -1.29 -0.35 -0.74
CA PHE A 364 -2.54 -0.11 -1.46
C PHE A 364 -2.78 -1.13 -2.56
N LEU A 365 -1.76 -1.87 -3.02
CA LEU A 365 -1.90 -2.97 -3.99
C LEU A 365 -2.26 -4.29 -3.33
N ALA A 366 -1.58 -4.63 -2.23
CA ALA A 366 -1.75 -5.89 -1.49
C ALA A 366 -3.21 -6.23 -1.14
N PRO A 367 -4.08 -5.29 -0.70
CA PRO A 367 -5.45 -5.58 -0.31
C PRO A 367 -6.27 -6.30 -1.38
N ARG A 368 -6.05 -5.98 -2.67
CA ARG A 368 -6.77 -6.62 -3.78
C ARG A 368 -6.41 -8.10 -3.88
N VAL A 369 -5.13 -8.41 -3.72
CA VAL A 369 -4.61 -9.78 -3.78
C VAL A 369 -5.03 -10.56 -2.54
N VAL A 370 -4.92 -9.96 -1.35
CA VAL A 370 -5.35 -10.56 -0.07
C VAL A 370 -6.81 -11.00 -0.14
N VAL A 371 -7.72 -10.11 -0.54
CA VAL A 371 -9.15 -10.44 -0.61
C VAL A 371 -9.40 -11.57 -1.62
N SER A 372 -8.79 -11.53 -2.81
CA SER A 372 -8.96 -12.60 -3.80
C SER A 372 -8.44 -13.95 -3.29
N SER A 373 -7.29 -13.98 -2.61
CA SER A 373 -6.69 -15.20 -2.08
C SER A 373 -7.52 -15.78 -0.94
N LEU A 374 -8.04 -14.94 -0.04
CA LEU A 374 -8.95 -15.37 1.03
C LEU A 374 -10.26 -15.93 0.46
N MET A 375 -10.84 -15.30 -0.57
CA MET A 375 -12.05 -15.83 -1.21
C MET A 375 -11.80 -17.18 -1.89
N ALA A 376 -10.64 -17.36 -2.55
CA ALA A 376 -10.26 -18.64 -3.15
C ALA A 376 -10.09 -19.73 -2.09
N ALA A 377 -9.42 -19.43 -0.98
CA ALA A 377 -9.25 -20.36 0.14
C ALA A 377 -10.59 -20.71 0.81
N LEU A 378 -11.49 -19.73 0.99
CA LEU A 378 -12.83 -19.98 1.51
C LEU A 378 -13.65 -20.89 0.59
N GLU A 379 -13.57 -20.69 -0.72
CA GLU A 379 -14.25 -21.56 -1.68
C GLU A 379 -13.68 -22.98 -1.62
N LYS A 380 -12.36 -23.12 -1.55
CA LYS A 380 -11.75 -24.44 -1.40
C LYS A 380 -12.15 -25.13 -0.10
N ARG A 381 -12.19 -24.38 1.00
CA ARG A 381 -12.65 -24.87 2.31
C ARG A 381 -14.11 -25.33 2.28
N ARG A 382 -14.99 -24.70 1.50
CA ARG A 382 -16.38 -25.17 1.36
C ARG A 382 -16.47 -26.58 0.76
N GLU A 383 -15.53 -26.93 -0.13
CA GLU A 383 -15.46 -28.27 -0.71
C GLU A 383 -14.83 -29.29 0.23
N THR A 384 -13.73 -28.91 0.90
CA THR A 384 -12.87 -29.86 1.62
C THR A 384 -13.11 -29.89 3.12
N GLY A 385 -13.69 -28.83 3.70
CA GLY A 385 -13.74 -28.57 5.13
C GLY A 385 -12.40 -28.15 5.75
N LEU A 386 -11.32 -28.09 4.97
CA LEU A 386 -9.96 -27.82 5.45
C LEU A 386 -9.54 -26.39 5.16
N GLY A 387 -8.86 -25.79 6.13
CA GLY A 387 -8.21 -24.49 6.03
C GLY A 387 -6.89 -24.52 5.26
N GLU A 388 -6.25 -23.37 5.21
CA GLU A 388 -5.00 -23.19 4.47
C GLU A 388 -4.12 -22.08 5.05
N TYR A 389 -2.81 -22.19 4.85
CA TYR A 389 -1.87 -21.12 5.11
C TYR A 389 -1.46 -20.39 3.82
N ILE A 390 -1.49 -19.07 3.88
CA ILE A 390 -1.22 -18.16 2.78
C ILE A 390 -0.05 -17.23 3.18
N ASP A 391 1.07 -17.32 2.46
CA ASP A 391 2.23 -16.41 2.60
C ASP A 391 2.17 -15.33 1.51
N LEU A 392 1.97 -14.07 1.93
CA LEU A 392 1.86 -12.91 1.07
C LEU A 392 3.09 -12.00 1.19
N SER A 393 3.89 -11.94 0.12
CA SER A 393 4.89 -10.90 -0.08
C SER A 393 4.28 -9.68 -0.75
N GLN A 394 4.33 -8.52 -0.09
CA GLN A 394 3.84 -7.27 -0.66
C GLN A 394 4.64 -6.83 -1.90
N THR A 395 5.94 -7.16 -1.93
CA THR A 395 6.82 -6.89 -3.08
C THR A 395 6.45 -7.76 -4.28
N GLU A 396 6.26 -9.08 -4.09
CA GLU A 396 5.85 -9.99 -5.17
C GLU A 396 4.51 -9.56 -5.75
N CYS A 397 3.53 -9.22 -4.89
CA CYS A 397 2.23 -8.67 -5.31
C CYS A 397 2.39 -7.43 -6.21
N ALA A 398 3.32 -6.53 -5.86
CA ALA A 398 3.53 -5.28 -6.59
C ALA A 398 4.25 -5.49 -7.93
N LEU A 399 5.12 -6.50 -8.04
CA LEU A 399 5.86 -6.82 -9.26
C LEU A 399 4.95 -7.29 -10.40
N HIS A 400 3.82 -7.93 -10.10
CA HIS A 400 2.84 -8.32 -11.12
C HIS A 400 2.26 -7.13 -11.89
N TYR A 401 2.18 -5.95 -11.28
CA TYR A 401 1.74 -4.73 -11.94
C TYR A 401 2.83 -4.10 -12.82
N LEU A 402 4.07 -4.61 -12.74
CA LEU A 402 5.20 -4.24 -13.59
C LEU A 402 5.60 -5.36 -14.57
N ALA A 403 4.77 -6.41 -14.72
CA ALA A 403 5.07 -7.56 -15.56
C ALA A 403 5.47 -7.19 -17.01
N PRO A 404 4.82 -6.23 -17.71
CA PRO A 404 5.27 -5.80 -19.04
C PRO A 404 6.68 -5.21 -19.05
N ALA A 405 7.05 -4.43 -18.03
CA ALA A 405 8.37 -3.83 -17.92
C ALA A 405 9.45 -4.90 -17.63
N ILE A 406 9.13 -5.84 -16.74
CA ILE A 406 9.98 -7.01 -16.45
C ILE A 406 10.20 -7.83 -17.73
N LEU A 407 9.14 -8.10 -18.50
CA LEU A 407 9.23 -8.81 -19.77
C LEU A 407 10.05 -8.05 -20.82
N ASP A 408 9.92 -6.72 -20.91
CA ASP A 408 10.75 -5.95 -21.85
C ASP A 408 12.24 -6.01 -21.48
N GLN A 409 12.54 -6.03 -20.19
CA GLN A 409 13.89 -6.25 -19.68
C GLN A 409 14.40 -7.67 -19.99
N THR A 410 13.63 -8.71 -19.71
CA THR A 410 14.07 -10.11 -19.87
C THR A 410 14.15 -10.52 -21.33
N VAL A 411 13.22 -10.06 -22.17
CA VAL A 411 13.15 -10.43 -23.60
C VAL A 411 14.04 -9.54 -24.46
N ASN A 412 14.03 -8.22 -24.21
CA ASN A 412 14.66 -7.24 -25.10
C ASN A 412 15.87 -6.52 -24.48
N GLY A 413 16.19 -6.77 -23.21
CA GLY A 413 17.28 -6.08 -22.50
C GLY A 413 17.02 -4.58 -22.31
N ARG A 414 15.76 -4.14 -22.38
CA ARG A 414 15.38 -2.73 -22.27
C ARG A 414 14.83 -2.42 -20.88
N THR A 415 15.56 -1.60 -20.15
CA THR A 415 15.11 -1.07 -18.86
C THR A 415 14.29 0.19 -19.09
N ILE A 416 13.00 0.13 -18.77
CA ILE A 416 12.13 1.31 -18.78
C ILE A 416 12.68 2.43 -17.88
N GLN A 417 12.53 3.67 -18.31
CA GLN A 417 13.04 4.87 -17.64
C GLN A 417 11.89 5.82 -17.30
N ARG A 418 12.15 6.76 -16.38
CA ARG A 418 11.23 7.85 -16.04
C ARG A 418 10.98 8.76 -17.24
N ALA A 419 9.73 9.15 -17.43
CA ALA A 419 9.32 10.13 -18.44
C ALA A 419 8.35 11.20 -17.87
N GLY A 420 8.20 11.23 -16.54
CA GLY A 420 7.10 11.83 -15.79
C GLY A 420 5.74 11.66 -16.44
N ASN A 421 5.09 12.73 -16.87
CA ASN A 421 3.74 12.70 -17.44
C ASN A 421 3.70 12.50 -18.96
N ASP A 422 4.83 12.24 -19.64
CA ASP A 422 4.83 11.91 -21.07
C ASP A 422 4.39 10.45 -21.29
N ASP A 423 3.93 10.13 -22.50
CA ASP A 423 3.54 8.77 -22.89
C ASP A 423 4.22 8.40 -24.23
N PRO A 424 4.70 7.16 -24.42
CA PRO A 424 5.37 6.75 -25.66
C PRO A 424 4.42 6.60 -26.86
N ASN A 425 3.13 6.35 -26.63
CA ASN A 425 2.14 6.02 -27.64
C ASN A 425 1.06 7.10 -27.85
N ILE A 426 1.02 8.14 -27.02
CA ILE A 426 0.05 9.25 -27.10
C ILE A 426 0.79 10.58 -27.04
N PHE A 427 0.45 11.52 -27.93
CA PHE A 427 0.99 12.88 -27.89
C PHE A 427 0.04 13.89 -28.58
N PRO A 428 -0.25 15.07 -27.99
CA PRO A 428 0.21 15.53 -26.67
C PRO A 428 -0.39 14.72 -25.52
N HIS A 429 0.45 14.44 -24.52
CA HIS A 429 0.10 13.75 -23.28
C HIS A 429 0.85 14.42 -22.13
N GLY A 430 0.14 14.84 -21.09
CA GLY A 430 0.78 15.51 -19.97
C GLY A 430 -0.16 16.24 -19.02
N VAL A 431 0.45 16.99 -18.11
CA VAL A 431 -0.24 17.86 -17.14
C VAL A 431 0.22 19.29 -17.40
N PHE A 432 -0.73 20.18 -17.62
CA PHE A 432 -0.53 21.57 -18.04
C PHE A 432 -1.13 22.52 -17.01
N PRO A 433 -0.55 23.72 -16.80
CA PRO A 433 -1.06 24.67 -15.82
C PRO A 433 -2.45 25.17 -16.22
N ALA A 434 -3.31 25.39 -15.23
CA ALA A 434 -4.61 26.00 -15.37
C ALA A 434 -4.67 27.30 -14.55
N GLN A 435 -5.76 28.06 -14.69
CA GLN A 435 -5.96 29.28 -13.92
C GLN A 435 -6.11 28.97 -12.43
N GLY A 436 -5.22 29.50 -11.62
CA GLY A 436 -5.27 29.40 -10.17
C GLY A 436 -3.89 29.14 -9.57
N ASP A 437 -3.85 29.08 -8.24
CA ASP A 437 -2.67 28.58 -7.53
C ASP A 437 -2.70 27.04 -7.53
N ASP A 438 -1.55 26.42 -7.79
CA ASP A 438 -1.37 24.97 -7.94
C ASP A 438 -2.49 24.24 -8.73
N SER A 439 -3.01 24.89 -9.78
CA SER A 439 -4.11 24.38 -10.59
C SER A 439 -3.59 23.77 -11.88
N TRP A 440 -4.02 22.53 -12.17
CA TRP A 440 -3.50 21.79 -13.32
C TRP A 440 -4.60 21.04 -14.08
N LEU A 441 -4.35 20.82 -15.36
CA LEU A 441 -5.21 20.12 -16.30
C LEU A 441 -4.41 18.96 -16.93
N ALA A 442 -4.85 17.73 -16.70
CA ALA A 442 -4.32 16.56 -17.39
C ALA A 442 -4.96 16.47 -18.79
N ILE A 443 -4.17 16.21 -19.83
CA ILE A 443 -4.62 16.06 -21.21
C ILE A 443 -3.96 14.83 -21.82
N ALA A 444 -4.76 13.99 -22.49
CA ALA A 444 -4.32 12.89 -23.34
C ALA A 444 -5.02 12.99 -24.70
N CYS A 445 -4.26 13.32 -25.74
CA CYS A 445 -4.79 13.53 -27.08
C CYS A 445 -4.35 12.40 -28.02
N SER A 446 -5.31 11.56 -28.41
CA SER A 446 -5.11 10.53 -29.45
C SER A 446 -5.07 11.15 -30.85
N ASP A 447 -4.57 10.38 -31.81
CA ASP A 447 -4.52 10.73 -33.23
C ASP A 447 -5.91 11.12 -33.78
N ASP A 448 -6.97 10.40 -33.36
CA ASP A 448 -8.35 10.69 -33.76
C ASP A 448 -8.86 12.05 -33.23
N SER A 449 -8.38 12.47 -32.07
CA SER A 449 -8.80 13.73 -31.42
C SER A 449 -7.92 14.92 -31.83
N TRP A 450 -6.71 14.66 -32.34
CA TRP A 450 -5.71 15.69 -32.64
C TRP A 450 -6.17 16.79 -33.60
N PRO A 451 -6.82 16.52 -34.74
CA PRO A 451 -7.20 17.60 -35.67
C PRO A 451 -8.07 18.67 -35.00
N ARG A 452 -8.95 18.27 -34.07
CA ARG A 452 -9.82 19.18 -33.31
C ARG A 452 -9.05 19.99 -32.28
N LEU A 453 -8.09 19.37 -31.59
CA LEU A 453 -7.21 20.07 -30.66
C LEU A 453 -6.29 21.06 -31.39
N ALA A 454 -5.71 20.66 -32.52
CA ALA A 454 -4.85 21.51 -33.34
C ALA A 454 -5.61 22.77 -33.78
N HIS A 455 -6.85 22.63 -34.23
CA HIS A 455 -7.69 23.77 -34.59
C HIS A 455 -7.99 24.69 -33.39
N LEU A 456 -8.34 24.13 -32.23
CA LEU A 456 -8.56 24.90 -30.99
C LEU A 456 -7.32 25.72 -30.60
N LEU A 457 -6.14 25.13 -30.76
CA LEU A 457 -4.84 25.73 -30.44
C LEU A 457 -4.28 26.60 -31.56
N LYS A 458 -5.00 26.78 -32.69
CA LYS A 458 -4.57 27.54 -33.88
C LYS A 458 -3.27 27.00 -34.49
N LEU A 459 -3.13 25.68 -34.49
CA LEU A 459 -2.05 24.91 -35.09
C LEU A 459 -2.55 24.18 -36.35
N ASP A 460 -3.33 24.85 -37.19
CA ASP A 460 -3.99 24.25 -38.36
C ASP A 460 -2.99 23.58 -39.32
N ASP A 461 -1.77 24.12 -39.45
CA ASP A 461 -0.69 23.53 -40.26
C ASP A 461 -0.25 22.14 -39.78
N LEU A 462 -0.51 21.82 -38.51
CA LEU A 462 -0.22 20.52 -37.91
C LEU A 462 -1.46 19.62 -37.79
N ALA A 463 -2.65 20.05 -38.21
CA ALA A 463 -3.90 19.31 -37.94
C ALA A 463 -3.92 17.88 -38.51
N ASN A 464 -3.18 17.62 -39.59
CA ASN A 464 -3.05 16.29 -40.22
C ASN A 464 -1.70 15.61 -39.90
N ALA A 465 -0.91 16.16 -38.98
CA ALA A 465 0.39 15.60 -38.59
C ALA A 465 0.20 14.30 -37.79
N ASP A 466 1.02 13.29 -38.11
CA ASP A 466 1.09 12.06 -37.32
C ASP A 466 1.80 12.31 -35.98
N GLN A 467 1.92 11.27 -35.15
CA GLN A 467 2.57 11.41 -33.86
C GLN A 467 4.06 11.81 -33.96
N THR A 468 4.77 11.30 -34.96
CA THR A 468 6.21 11.58 -35.15
C THR A 468 6.43 13.06 -35.37
N ILE A 469 5.71 13.64 -36.32
CA ILE A 469 5.80 15.07 -36.65
C ILE A 469 5.38 15.92 -35.43
N ARG A 470 4.27 15.55 -34.76
CA ARG A 470 3.84 16.30 -33.56
C ARG A 470 4.92 16.31 -32.47
N ARG A 471 5.63 15.20 -32.25
CA ARG A 471 6.73 15.14 -31.27
C ARG A 471 7.94 16.00 -31.66
N GLU A 472 8.25 16.12 -32.95
CA GLU A 472 9.27 17.08 -33.43
C GLU A 472 8.87 18.54 -33.12
N HIS A 473 7.58 18.83 -33.12
CA HIS A 473 6.99 20.13 -32.78
C HIS A 473 6.57 20.26 -31.29
N ARG A 474 7.08 19.39 -30.40
CA ARG A 474 6.64 19.31 -29.00
C ARG A 474 6.63 20.66 -28.28
N ALA A 475 7.72 21.43 -28.40
CA ALA A 475 7.87 22.70 -27.69
C ALA A 475 6.76 23.69 -28.08
N ALA A 476 6.49 23.84 -29.38
CA ALA A 476 5.45 24.74 -29.89
C ALA A 476 4.04 24.26 -29.49
N ILE A 477 3.78 22.96 -29.53
CA ILE A 477 2.48 22.39 -29.12
C ILE A 477 2.25 22.62 -27.62
N HIS A 478 3.24 22.31 -26.78
CA HIS A 478 3.14 22.52 -25.34
C HIS A 478 2.99 24.01 -24.98
N GLU A 479 3.67 24.91 -25.71
CA GLU A 479 3.51 26.36 -25.54
C GLU A 479 2.07 26.80 -25.81
N GLN A 480 1.45 26.33 -26.90
CA GLN A 480 0.05 26.66 -27.19
C GLN A 480 -0.92 26.06 -26.19
N ILE A 481 -0.69 24.81 -25.75
CA ILE A 481 -1.51 24.20 -24.69
C ILE A 481 -1.41 25.03 -23.41
N ASN A 482 -0.20 25.34 -22.95
CA ASN A 482 0.03 26.16 -21.74
C ASN A 482 -0.64 27.53 -21.86
N ALA A 483 -0.50 28.22 -22.99
CA ALA A 483 -1.12 29.52 -23.22
C ALA A 483 -2.65 29.44 -23.20
N TRP A 484 -3.22 28.36 -23.73
CA TRP A 484 -4.66 28.13 -23.74
C TRP A 484 -5.19 27.73 -22.36
N SER A 485 -4.53 26.81 -21.65
CA SER A 485 -5.02 26.23 -20.39
C SER A 485 -4.82 27.17 -19.20
N SER A 486 -3.69 27.89 -19.12
CA SER A 486 -3.32 28.71 -17.95
C SER A 486 -4.27 29.87 -17.63
N VAL A 487 -5.06 30.32 -18.62
CA VAL A 487 -6.04 31.40 -18.45
C VAL A 487 -7.46 30.90 -18.19
N ARG A 488 -7.66 29.58 -18.05
CA ARG A 488 -8.96 28.93 -17.88
C ARG A 488 -9.02 28.14 -16.58
N ASN A 489 -10.18 28.14 -15.93
CA ASN A 489 -10.47 27.21 -14.86
C ASN A 489 -10.35 25.76 -15.38
N SER A 490 -9.68 24.89 -14.62
CA SER A 490 -9.39 23.51 -15.03
C SER A 490 -10.64 22.67 -15.35
N THR A 491 -11.75 22.88 -14.62
CA THR A 491 -13.01 22.15 -14.85
C THR A 491 -13.63 22.55 -16.18
N ASN A 492 -13.78 23.86 -16.42
CA ASN A 492 -14.33 24.36 -17.68
C ASN A 492 -13.44 24.00 -18.88
N ALA A 493 -12.12 24.04 -18.71
CA ALA A 493 -11.17 23.64 -19.73
C ALA A 493 -11.28 22.13 -20.05
N ALA A 494 -11.44 21.29 -19.03
CA ALA A 494 -11.66 19.86 -19.23
C ALA A 494 -12.96 19.59 -19.99
N GLU A 495 -14.07 20.24 -19.61
CA GLU A 495 -15.36 20.11 -20.31
C GLU A 495 -15.28 20.56 -21.78
N GLU A 496 -14.59 21.68 -22.07
CA GLU A 496 -14.37 22.18 -23.43
C GLU A 496 -13.59 21.17 -24.29
N LEU A 497 -12.52 20.58 -23.74
CA LEU A 497 -11.73 19.55 -24.43
C LEU A 497 -12.50 18.24 -24.63
N GLN A 498 -13.25 17.80 -23.61
CA GLN A 498 -14.09 16.60 -23.69
C GLN A 498 -15.19 16.74 -24.74
N ALA A 499 -15.78 17.93 -24.90
CA ALA A 499 -16.76 18.21 -25.95
C ALA A 499 -16.17 18.08 -27.37
N LEU A 500 -14.84 18.21 -27.51
CA LEU A 500 -14.10 17.97 -28.75
C LEU A 500 -13.61 16.51 -28.89
N GLY A 501 -13.89 15.64 -27.92
CA GLY A 501 -13.42 14.26 -27.89
C GLY A 501 -11.96 14.11 -27.45
N VAL A 502 -11.36 15.15 -26.86
CA VAL A 502 -10.02 15.09 -26.26
C VAL A 502 -10.18 14.69 -24.79
N ALA A 503 -9.47 13.65 -24.35
CA ALA A 503 -9.51 13.24 -22.95
C ALA A 503 -8.78 14.27 -22.09
N ALA A 504 -9.50 14.90 -21.16
CA ALA A 504 -8.95 15.87 -20.23
C ALA A 504 -9.66 15.81 -18.88
N TYR A 505 -8.95 16.11 -17.79
CA TYR A 505 -9.53 16.17 -16.44
C TYR A 505 -8.72 17.13 -15.54
N PRO A 506 -9.37 17.85 -14.61
CA PRO A 506 -8.65 18.59 -13.58
C PRO A 506 -7.78 17.66 -12.74
N VAL A 507 -6.55 18.07 -12.40
CA VAL A 507 -5.77 17.34 -11.39
C VAL A 507 -6.30 17.75 -10.01
N HIS A 508 -6.89 16.80 -9.29
CA HIS A 508 -7.43 17.05 -7.96
C HIS A 508 -6.41 16.80 -6.85
N ASP A 509 -6.36 17.71 -5.88
CA ASP A 509 -5.86 17.47 -4.55
C ASP A 509 -6.96 16.88 -3.65
N SER A 510 -6.68 16.71 -2.35
CA SER A 510 -7.68 16.17 -1.42
C SER A 510 -8.95 17.04 -1.34
N ALA A 511 -8.83 18.37 -1.36
CA ALA A 511 -9.99 19.26 -1.34
C ALA A 511 -10.83 19.15 -2.63
N GLY A 512 -10.16 19.05 -3.78
CA GLY A 512 -10.77 18.77 -5.08
C GLY A 512 -11.58 17.47 -5.07
N THR A 513 -11.02 16.38 -4.51
CA THR A 513 -11.75 15.10 -4.42
C THR A 513 -13.02 15.19 -3.56
N ASN A 514 -13.05 16.05 -2.54
CA ASN A 514 -14.23 16.24 -1.68
C ASN A 514 -15.36 17.01 -2.39
N SER A 515 -15.03 17.77 -3.43
CA SER A 515 -15.97 18.61 -4.17
C SER A 515 -16.30 18.06 -5.56
N ASP A 516 -15.67 16.96 -5.98
CA ASP A 516 -15.94 16.28 -7.25
C ASP A 516 -17.40 15.79 -7.32
N PRO A 517 -18.20 16.25 -8.31
CA PRO A 517 -19.61 15.89 -8.41
C PRO A 517 -19.87 14.40 -8.59
N GLN A 518 -18.97 13.69 -9.28
CA GLN A 518 -19.08 12.26 -9.53
C GLN A 518 -18.76 11.45 -8.27
N LEU A 519 -17.76 11.83 -7.49
CA LEU A 519 -17.46 11.21 -6.19
C LEU A 519 -18.57 11.45 -5.17
N ALA A 520 -19.16 12.66 -5.16
CA ALA A 520 -20.34 12.98 -4.35
C ALA A 520 -21.56 12.15 -4.76
N HIS A 521 -21.86 12.05 -6.06
CA HIS A 521 -22.93 11.18 -6.59
C HIS A 521 -22.72 9.71 -6.20
N ARG A 522 -21.45 9.27 -6.18
CA ARG A 522 -21.08 7.92 -5.76
C ARG A 522 -21.05 7.74 -4.25
N GLN A 523 -21.24 8.78 -3.44
CA GLN A 523 -21.09 8.74 -1.98
C GLN A 523 -19.74 8.13 -1.59
N HIS A 524 -18.67 8.52 -2.28
CA HIS A 524 -17.36 7.92 -2.05
C HIS A 524 -16.83 8.18 -0.64
N GLN A 525 -17.16 9.35 -0.09
CA GLN A 525 -16.85 9.75 1.28
C GLN A 525 -18.15 9.81 2.08
N ILE A 526 -18.16 9.19 3.25
CA ILE A 526 -19.31 9.12 4.16
C ILE A 526 -18.88 9.46 5.57
N ARG A 527 -19.86 9.89 6.40
CA ARG A 527 -19.67 10.06 7.84
C ARG A 527 -20.31 8.90 8.58
N VAL A 528 -19.63 8.40 9.60
CA VAL A 528 -20.11 7.34 10.47
C VAL A 528 -19.86 7.69 11.95
N PRO A 529 -20.69 7.19 12.88
CA PRO A 529 -20.43 7.27 14.31
C PRO A 529 -19.07 6.72 14.71
N GLN A 530 -18.40 7.40 15.63
CA GLN A 530 -17.14 6.94 16.24
C GLN A 530 -17.13 7.37 17.71
N SER A 531 -16.73 6.48 18.62
CA SER A 531 -17.01 6.63 20.06
C SER A 531 -16.26 7.78 20.75
N HIS A 532 -15.08 8.17 20.26
CA HIS A 532 -14.29 9.26 20.81
C HIS A 532 -14.59 10.62 20.13
N ALA A 533 -14.53 10.67 18.81
CA ALA A 533 -14.76 11.87 18.01
C ALA A 533 -16.26 12.19 17.76
N GLY A 534 -17.16 11.29 18.16
CA GLY A 534 -18.61 11.34 17.90
C GLY A 534 -18.99 10.96 16.46
N GLN A 535 -18.28 11.51 15.48
CA GLN A 535 -18.42 11.19 14.05
C GLN A 535 -17.06 11.28 13.36
N MET A 536 -16.82 10.43 12.37
CA MET A 536 -15.62 10.49 11.54
C MET A 536 -15.94 10.36 10.05
N TRP A 537 -15.10 10.94 9.21
CA TRP A 537 -15.14 10.71 7.76
C TRP A 537 -14.40 9.42 7.41
N THR A 538 -14.97 8.63 6.51
CA THR A 538 -14.32 7.46 5.94
C THR A 538 -14.74 7.26 4.49
N HIS A 539 -14.12 6.30 3.83
CA HIS A 539 -14.54 5.87 2.51
C HIS A 539 -15.76 4.95 2.63
N SER A 540 -16.74 5.15 1.73
CA SER A 540 -17.79 4.16 1.53
C SER A 540 -17.20 2.88 0.92
N CYS A 541 -18.01 1.83 0.85
CA CYS A 541 -17.58 0.55 0.29
C CYS A 541 -16.97 0.74 -1.10
N ARG A 542 -15.87 0.00 -1.34
CA ARG A 542 -15.05 0.12 -2.56
C ARG A 542 -15.81 -0.23 -3.84
N THR A 543 -16.92 -0.97 -3.74
CA THR A 543 -17.76 -1.37 -4.87
C THR A 543 -19.25 -1.21 -4.51
N LYS A 544 -20.09 -0.83 -5.49
CA LYS A 544 -21.55 -0.79 -5.33
C LYS A 544 -22.16 -2.07 -5.88
N MET A 545 -22.71 -2.92 -5.01
CA MET A 545 -23.46 -4.12 -5.40
C MET A 545 -24.95 -3.79 -5.49
N SER A 546 -25.61 -4.17 -6.59
CA SER A 546 -27.01 -3.81 -6.86
C SER A 546 -28.03 -4.50 -5.95
N ARG A 547 -27.69 -5.67 -5.40
CA ARG A 547 -28.59 -6.50 -4.58
C ARG A 547 -28.28 -6.46 -3.08
N THR A 548 -27.02 -6.22 -2.74
CA THR A 548 -26.48 -6.29 -1.38
C THR A 548 -25.56 -5.09 -1.16
N PRO A 549 -26.09 -3.86 -1.17
CA PRO A 549 -25.27 -2.68 -1.00
C PRO A 549 -24.60 -2.75 0.37
N ALA A 550 -23.26 -2.66 0.38
CA ALA A 550 -22.50 -2.57 1.61
C ALA A 550 -22.85 -1.27 2.34
N VAL A 551 -23.19 -1.39 3.63
CA VAL A 551 -23.55 -0.26 4.49
C VAL A 551 -22.57 -0.22 5.63
N LEU A 552 -21.82 0.86 5.72
CA LEU A 552 -21.03 1.12 6.90
C LEU A 552 -21.81 2.00 7.88
N ASN A 553 -21.89 1.57 9.13
CA ASN A 553 -22.59 2.28 10.20
C ASN A 553 -21.69 2.61 11.42
N ARG A 554 -20.40 2.25 11.38
CA ARG A 554 -19.44 2.48 12.46
C ARG A 554 -18.06 2.87 11.92
N GLY A 555 -17.42 3.82 12.59
CA GLY A 555 -16.04 4.23 12.36
C GLY A 555 -15.02 3.24 12.91
N GLY A 556 -13.74 3.62 12.93
CA GLY A 556 -12.69 2.81 13.55
C GLY A 556 -12.90 2.73 15.06
N PRO A 557 -12.83 1.53 15.66
CA PRO A 557 -13.07 1.37 17.09
C PRO A 557 -11.96 2.04 17.91
N CYS A 558 -12.34 2.62 19.05
CA CYS A 558 -11.38 2.98 20.08
C CYS A 558 -10.60 1.74 20.55
N LEU A 559 -9.41 1.94 21.08
CA LEU A 559 -8.64 0.82 21.64
C LEU A 559 -9.43 0.10 22.74
N GLY A 560 -9.67 -1.20 22.57
CA GLY A 560 -10.39 -2.03 23.54
C GLY A 560 -11.88 -1.72 23.67
N GLU A 561 -12.46 -0.97 22.72
CA GLU A 561 -13.88 -0.55 22.75
C GLU A 561 -14.85 -1.73 22.92
N ASP A 562 -14.49 -2.90 22.38
CA ASP A 562 -15.35 -4.08 22.31
C ASP A 562 -14.88 -5.22 23.21
N ASN A 563 -13.98 -4.97 24.17
CA ASN A 563 -13.43 -6.02 25.07
C ASN A 563 -14.54 -6.90 25.68
N PHE A 564 -15.57 -6.27 26.25
CA PHE A 564 -16.65 -7.01 26.91
C PHE A 564 -17.52 -7.78 25.92
N GLU A 565 -17.90 -7.16 24.80
CA GLU A 565 -18.73 -7.78 23.75
C GLU A 565 -18.01 -9.02 23.16
N VAL A 566 -16.73 -8.87 22.82
CA VAL A 566 -15.93 -9.97 22.27
C VAL A 566 -15.78 -11.11 23.28
N LEU A 567 -15.34 -10.81 24.50
CA LEU A 567 -15.05 -11.86 25.49
C LEU A 567 -16.32 -12.56 25.97
N SER A 568 -17.39 -11.82 26.25
CA SER A 568 -18.62 -12.41 26.79
C SER A 568 -19.53 -12.99 25.70
N GLU A 569 -19.84 -12.24 24.65
CA GLU A 569 -20.85 -12.64 23.66
C GLU A 569 -20.28 -13.61 22.62
N LEU A 570 -19.04 -13.40 22.17
CA LEU A 570 -18.42 -14.25 21.14
C LEU A 570 -17.72 -15.47 21.73
N LEU A 571 -16.98 -15.28 22.83
CA LEU A 571 -16.17 -16.34 23.44
C LEU A 571 -16.82 -17.00 24.67
N GLY A 572 -17.91 -16.43 25.21
CA GLY A 572 -18.67 -17.03 26.30
C GLY A 572 -18.04 -16.89 27.69
N TYR A 573 -17.15 -15.91 27.88
CA TYR A 573 -16.48 -15.70 29.17
C TYR A 573 -17.46 -15.11 30.18
N SER A 574 -17.40 -15.63 31.41
CA SER A 574 -18.11 -15.05 32.54
C SER A 574 -17.48 -13.72 32.97
N ILE A 575 -18.25 -12.92 33.71
CA ILE A 575 -17.76 -11.65 34.28
C ILE A 575 -16.51 -11.88 35.15
N ASP A 576 -16.48 -12.98 35.91
CA ASP A 576 -15.34 -13.32 36.76
C ASP A 576 -14.09 -13.62 35.94
N GLN A 577 -14.20 -14.36 34.84
CA GLN A 577 -13.07 -14.61 33.93
C GLN A 577 -12.55 -13.32 33.29
N ILE A 578 -13.44 -12.41 32.88
CA ILE A 578 -13.06 -11.12 32.31
C ILE A 578 -12.35 -10.26 33.38
N ALA A 579 -12.85 -10.27 34.61
CA ALA A 579 -12.23 -9.57 35.73
C ALA A 579 -10.84 -10.14 36.06
N ASP A 580 -10.66 -11.45 36.01
CA ASP A 580 -9.36 -12.11 36.21
C ASP A 580 -8.35 -11.69 35.12
N LEU A 581 -8.77 -11.63 33.86
CA LEU A 581 -7.91 -11.14 32.77
C LEU A 581 -7.52 -9.67 32.97
N ALA A 582 -8.46 -8.82 33.38
CA ALA A 582 -8.16 -7.42 33.69
C ALA A 582 -7.23 -7.29 34.90
N ALA A 583 -7.44 -8.09 35.95
CA ALA A 583 -6.59 -8.10 37.15
C ALA A 583 -5.17 -8.61 36.86
N ALA A 584 -5.02 -9.51 35.88
CA ALA A 584 -3.74 -9.97 35.38
C ALA A 584 -3.07 -8.99 34.38
N GLU A 585 -3.69 -7.83 34.12
CA GLU A 585 -3.23 -6.82 33.16
C GLU A 585 -3.07 -7.40 31.74
N VAL A 586 -3.96 -8.34 31.39
CA VAL A 586 -4.02 -8.93 30.05
C VAL A 586 -4.88 -8.06 29.13
N LEU A 587 -5.90 -7.42 29.69
CA LEU A 587 -6.75 -6.42 29.03
C LEU A 587 -6.27 -5.03 29.44
N GLU A 588 -6.12 -4.12 28.47
CA GLU A 588 -5.70 -2.73 28.69
C GLU A 588 -6.79 -1.73 28.27
#